data_AF-A0A846PGS2-F1
#
_entry.id   AF-A0A846PGS2-F1
#
_cell.length_a   1.000
_cell.length_b   1.000
_cell.length_c   1.000
_cell.angle_alpha   90.00
_cell.angle_beta   90.00
_cell.angle_gamma   90.00
#
_symmetry.space_group_name_H-M   'P 1'
#
loop_
_entity.id
_entity.type
_entity.pdbx_description
1 polymer ?
#
loop_
_entity_poly.entity_id
_entity_poly.type
_entity_poly.pdbx_seq_one_letter_code
_entity_poly.pdbx_strand_id
1 'polypeptide(L)'
;MSQEEEYVRCDRCFEHFPAEELEECPSSWHEVKHGITIGHQFCSDCCVEVFQNEGCQSDVGNCDRATKLMAEHLKNYAEKKGFSSYEGKEHVYLDAFKAFCLADFSVSPEEIFEDEASLLPDELEFFEGKETFMVKQVDKKFSFSKVLVSEVLEAFEDLGCYKDRFYFLNKRHVLVVTSDGMWGALAPRTEEAFDVERSRFIEETRYGHKFFELGKEDGFVLVDTKMMEFDWSKLTDQKFVELCCDIVKSLPQVAKVRITEGTSDLGQDIEAIEVISSLVGKIKQKLTIQCKHFLARKVASSDIAQLPNSYSQLKFDVFWLMTDNYLLPSCHRMLDAWDKDDDLPFKVVRWDRKKIEDYLRNQAEIYTRYFG
;
A
#
# COMPACT_ATOMS: atom_id res chain seq x y z
N MET A 1 63.59 28.15 -3.04
CA MET A 1 63.52 26.99 -2.13
C MET A 1 62.75 25.93 -2.88
N SER A 2 63.42 24.88 -3.36
CA SER A 2 62.74 23.71 -3.91
C SER A 2 61.95 23.07 -2.77
N GLN A 3 60.63 22.96 -2.91
CA GLN A 3 59.86 22.07 -2.05
C GLN A 3 60.45 20.67 -2.30
N GLU A 4 61.03 20.05 -1.28
CA GLU A 4 61.33 18.63 -1.34
C GLU A 4 59.98 17.93 -1.47
N GLU A 5 59.78 17.20 -2.58
CA GLU A 5 58.60 16.37 -2.78
C GLU A 5 58.56 15.34 -1.64
N GLU A 6 57.57 15.46 -0.76
CA GLU A 6 57.34 14.51 0.32
C GLU A 6 56.65 13.27 -0.26
N TYR A 7 57.28 12.10 -0.09
CA TYR A 7 56.72 10.82 -0.53
C TYR A 7 56.05 10.13 0.65
N VAL A 8 54.80 9.71 0.46
CA VAL A 8 54.00 9.02 1.47
C VAL A 8 53.59 7.64 0.94
N ARG A 9 53.36 6.69 1.83
CA ARG A 9 53.06 5.30 1.47
C ARG A 9 51.55 5.09 1.32
N CYS A 10 51.12 4.50 0.21
CA CYS A 10 49.74 4.04 0.02
C CYS A 10 49.42 2.91 1.01
N ASP A 11 48.28 2.98 1.71
CA ASP A 11 47.91 2.01 2.74
C ASP A 11 47.42 0.66 2.20
N ARG A 12 47.13 0.56 0.89
CA ARG A 12 46.71 -0.69 0.24
C ARG A 12 47.84 -1.43 -0.47
N CYS A 13 48.52 -0.80 -1.42
CA CYS A 13 49.61 -1.45 -2.17
C CYS A 13 50.98 -1.35 -1.49
N PHE A 14 51.12 -0.51 -0.45
CA PHE A 14 52.36 -0.25 0.27
C PHE A 14 53.50 0.39 -0.55
N GLU A 15 53.22 0.87 -1.76
CA GLU A 15 54.15 1.66 -2.58
C GLU A 15 54.19 3.13 -2.15
N HIS A 16 55.27 3.85 -2.48
CA HIS A 16 55.45 5.26 -2.12
C HIS A 16 55.09 6.16 -3.31
N PHE A 17 54.28 7.17 -3.06
CA PHE A 17 53.82 8.15 -4.04
C PHE A 17 54.10 9.57 -3.53
N PRO A 18 54.21 10.57 -4.41
CA PRO A 18 54.13 11.97 -3.99
C PRO A 18 52.87 12.20 -3.14
N ALA A 19 53.00 12.93 -2.03
CA ALA A 19 51.90 13.13 -1.07
C ALA A 19 50.62 13.69 -1.73
N GLU A 20 50.77 14.48 -2.78
CA GLU A 20 49.68 15.08 -3.57
C GLU A 20 48.93 14.09 -4.47
N GLU A 21 49.49 12.91 -4.75
CA GLU A 21 48.83 11.84 -5.52
C GLU A 21 47.98 10.92 -4.63
N LEU A 22 48.22 10.93 -3.32
CA LEU A 22 47.45 10.17 -2.33
C LEU A 22 46.25 10.98 -1.85
N GLU A 23 45.10 10.32 -1.71
CA GLU A 23 43.91 10.89 -1.09
C GLU A 23 43.56 10.15 0.18
N GLU A 24 43.23 10.90 1.24
CA GLU A 24 42.69 10.36 2.48
C GLU A 24 41.23 9.96 2.27
N CYS A 25 40.93 8.68 2.48
CA CYS A 25 39.59 8.16 2.27
C CYS A 25 38.73 8.40 3.53
N PRO A 26 37.60 9.13 3.40
CA PRO A 26 36.79 9.55 4.53
C PRO A 26 36.10 8.38 5.25
N SER A 27 35.93 7.24 4.56
CA SER A 27 35.19 6.08 5.09
C SER A 27 36.08 4.95 5.56
N SER A 28 37.39 5.05 5.32
CA SER A 28 38.39 4.13 5.84
C SER A 28 39.12 4.79 7.00
N TRP A 29 38.52 4.79 8.19
CA TRP A 29 39.15 5.35 9.37
C TRP A 29 39.60 4.28 10.37
N HIS A 30 40.70 4.58 11.06
CA HIS A 30 41.12 3.85 12.26
C HIS A 30 41.24 4.82 13.45
N GLU A 31 40.66 4.44 14.59
CA GLU A 31 40.94 5.13 15.85
C GLU A 31 42.29 4.68 16.38
N VAL A 32 43.29 5.55 16.22
CA VAL A 32 44.59 5.37 16.85
C VAL A 32 44.50 6.05 18.21
N LYS A 33 44.57 5.27 19.31
CA LYS A 33 44.40 5.68 20.73
C LYS A 33 44.42 7.22 20.98
N HIS A 34 43.36 7.70 21.66
CA HIS A 34 43.15 9.09 22.13
C HIS A 34 42.37 10.02 21.17
N GLY A 35 41.34 9.50 20.50
CA GLY A 35 40.37 10.33 19.77
C GLY A 35 40.92 11.03 18.53
N ILE A 36 42.08 10.58 18.03
CA ILE A 36 42.63 11.03 16.75
C ILE A 36 42.24 9.98 15.71
N THR A 37 41.43 10.42 14.75
CA THR A 37 41.06 9.64 13.58
C THR A 37 42.10 9.91 12.49
N ILE A 38 42.69 8.84 11.96
CA ILE A 38 43.56 8.91 10.77
C ILE A 38 42.84 8.14 9.68
N GLY A 39 42.57 8.78 8.55
CA GLY A 39 42.07 8.12 7.35
C GLY A 39 43.20 7.39 6.63
N HIS A 40 42.89 6.23 6.04
CA HIS A 40 43.83 5.58 5.13
C HIS A 40 44.03 6.43 3.89
N GLN A 41 45.25 6.44 3.37
CA GLN A 41 45.64 7.15 2.17
C GLN A 41 45.84 6.18 1.01
N PHE A 42 45.15 6.42 -0.10
CA PHE A 42 45.18 5.54 -1.26
C PHE A 42 45.67 6.27 -2.51
N CYS A 43 46.51 5.57 -3.30
CA CYS A 43 46.83 6.01 -4.66
C CYS A 43 45.64 5.81 -5.59
N SER A 44 45.69 6.43 -6.78
CA SER A 44 44.59 6.40 -7.76
C SER A 44 44.12 4.97 -8.08
N ASP A 45 45.05 4.06 -8.37
CA ASP A 45 44.71 2.69 -8.76
C ASP A 45 44.06 1.91 -7.61
N CYS A 46 44.58 2.06 -6.39
CA CYS A 46 43.98 1.44 -5.21
C CYS A 46 42.59 2.03 -4.90
N CYS A 47 42.36 3.32 -5.14
CA CYS A 47 41.02 3.92 -5.01
C CYS A 47 40.02 3.30 -5.97
N VAL A 48 40.40 3.04 -7.23
CA VAL A 48 39.53 2.36 -8.20
C VAL A 48 39.15 0.97 -7.71
N GLU A 49 40.13 0.22 -7.21
CA GLU A 49 39.91 -1.14 -6.70
C GLU A 49 38.98 -1.13 -5.46
N VAL A 50 39.22 -0.22 -4.51
CA VAL A 50 38.37 -0.04 -3.33
C VAL A 50 36.95 0.37 -3.74
N PHE A 51 36.82 1.32 -4.68
CA PHE A 51 35.53 1.77 -5.18
C PHE A 51 34.72 0.62 -5.78
N GLN A 52 35.36 -0.26 -6.55
CA GLN A 52 34.68 -1.39 -7.19
C GLN A 52 34.30 -2.52 -6.21
N ASN A 53 35.08 -2.72 -5.14
CA ASN A 53 34.98 -3.93 -4.32
C ASN A 53 34.52 -3.72 -2.87
N GLU A 54 34.59 -2.49 -2.35
CA GLU A 54 34.43 -2.23 -0.90
C GLU A 54 33.31 -1.23 -0.57
N GLY A 55 32.46 -0.87 -1.53
CA GLY A 55 31.24 -0.10 -1.25
C GLY A 55 31.43 1.41 -1.15
N CYS A 56 32.53 1.97 -1.69
CA CYS A 56 32.79 3.42 -1.69
C CYS A 56 31.76 4.23 -2.51
N GLN A 57 30.89 3.56 -3.26
CA GLN A 57 29.71 4.17 -3.89
C GLN A 57 28.82 4.89 -2.87
N SER A 58 28.71 4.38 -1.63
CA SER A 58 27.94 5.05 -0.57
C SER A 58 28.56 6.39 -0.11
N ASP A 59 29.82 6.68 -0.46
CA ASP A 59 30.56 7.89 -0.05
C ASP A 59 30.62 8.96 -1.14
N VAL A 60 29.99 8.67 -2.28
CA VAL A 60 29.83 9.60 -3.40
C VAL A 60 29.16 10.89 -2.89
N GLY A 61 29.81 12.02 -3.14
CA GLY A 61 29.45 13.35 -2.58
C GLY A 61 30.15 13.75 -1.29
N ASN A 62 30.79 12.82 -0.60
CA ASN A 62 31.70 13.10 0.53
C ASN A 62 33.19 12.90 0.15
N CYS A 63 33.46 12.35 -1.04
CA CYS A 63 34.79 12.10 -1.58
C CYS A 63 34.88 12.55 -3.05
N ASP A 64 35.80 13.46 -3.38
CA ASP A 64 35.97 14.01 -4.73
C ASP A 64 36.36 12.94 -5.76
N ARG A 65 37.20 11.97 -5.38
CA ARG A 65 37.62 10.89 -6.28
C ARG A 65 36.54 9.83 -6.46
N ALA A 66 35.81 9.46 -5.40
CA ALA A 66 34.63 8.61 -5.55
C ALA A 66 33.58 9.24 -6.47
N THR A 67 33.39 10.56 -6.35
CA THR A 67 32.52 11.35 -7.23
C THR A 67 32.96 11.27 -8.69
N LYS A 68 34.25 11.48 -8.98
CA LYS A 68 34.81 11.38 -10.34
C LYS A 68 34.68 9.96 -10.90
N LEU A 69 35.02 8.94 -10.10
CA LEU A 69 34.94 7.55 -10.51
C LEU A 69 33.50 7.13 -10.83
N MET A 70 32.52 7.55 -10.01
CA MET A 70 31.11 7.29 -10.27
C MET A 70 30.65 7.97 -11.57
N ALA A 71 31.01 9.23 -11.79
CA ALA A 71 30.68 9.95 -13.02
C ALA A 71 31.25 9.27 -14.28
N GLU A 72 32.50 8.80 -14.21
CA GLU A 72 33.14 8.04 -15.29
C GLU A 72 32.45 6.70 -15.54
N HIS A 73 32.12 5.96 -14.47
CA HIS A 73 31.40 4.70 -14.55
C HIS A 73 30.01 4.87 -15.17
N LEU A 74 29.25 5.87 -14.72
CA LEU A 74 27.93 6.20 -15.25
C LEU A 74 28.01 6.60 -16.73
N LYS A 75 29.01 7.42 -17.10
CA LYS A 75 29.24 7.80 -18.50
C LYS A 75 29.54 6.57 -19.37
N ASN A 76 30.47 5.73 -18.96
CA ASN A 76 30.83 4.50 -19.69
C ASN A 76 29.63 3.56 -19.82
N TYR A 77 28.83 3.44 -18.76
CA TYR A 77 27.59 2.67 -18.78
C TYR A 77 26.58 3.24 -19.78
N ALA A 78 26.33 4.55 -19.71
CA ALA A 78 25.42 5.27 -20.60
C ALA A 78 25.82 5.09 -22.07
N GLU A 79 27.10 5.27 -22.40
CA GLU A 79 27.63 5.06 -23.75
C GLU A 79 27.44 3.60 -24.22
N LYS A 80 27.75 2.63 -23.34
CA LYS A 80 27.60 1.19 -23.64
C LYS A 80 26.13 0.79 -23.88
N LYS A 81 25.18 1.39 -23.15
CA LYS A 81 23.75 1.09 -23.25
C LYS A 81 23.02 1.99 -24.26
N GLY A 82 23.72 2.93 -24.90
CA GLY A 82 23.17 3.81 -25.94
C GLY A 82 22.31 4.95 -25.40
N PHE A 83 22.57 5.40 -24.18
CA PHE A 83 21.91 6.55 -23.58
C PHE A 83 22.47 7.85 -24.17
N SER A 84 21.65 8.90 -24.18
CA SER A 84 22.03 10.23 -24.67
C SER A 84 22.22 11.19 -23.51
N SER A 85 23.22 12.07 -23.58
CA SER A 85 23.41 13.10 -22.56
C SER A 85 22.26 14.11 -22.57
N TYR A 86 21.87 14.58 -21.39
CA TYR A 86 20.90 15.66 -21.24
C TYR A 86 21.57 17.01 -21.57
N GLU A 87 20.97 17.79 -22.47
CA GLU A 87 21.55 19.05 -22.90
C GLU A 87 21.66 20.05 -21.73
N GLY A 88 22.87 20.55 -21.48
CA GLY A 88 23.14 21.55 -20.44
C GLY A 88 23.24 21.02 -19.01
N LYS A 89 23.18 19.70 -18.79
CA LYS A 89 23.41 19.09 -17.47
C LYS A 89 24.40 17.93 -17.60
N GLU A 90 25.58 18.10 -17.02
CA GLU A 90 26.57 17.03 -16.96
C GLU A 90 26.04 15.87 -16.10
N HIS A 91 26.46 14.66 -16.46
CA HIS A 91 26.17 13.41 -15.74
C HIS A 91 24.69 13.01 -15.67
N VAL A 92 23.82 13.62 -16.47
CA VAL A 92 22.43 13.18 -16.65
C VAL A 92 22.28 12.52 -18.02
N TYR A 93 21.80 11.28 -18.03
CA TYR A 93 21.68 10.47 -19.24
C TYR A 93 20.26 9.94 -19.41
N LEU A 94 19.70 10.16 -20.60
CA LEU A 94 18.35 9.75 -21.00
C LEU A 94 18.42 8.46 -21.80
N ASP A 95 17.48 7.55 -21.54
CA ASP A 95 17.27 6.41 -22.43
C ASP A 95 16.81 6.88 -23.83
N ALA A 96 16.90 5.98 -24.82
CA ALA A 96 16.59 6.28 -26.21
C ALA A 96 15.14 6.78 -26.43
N PHE A 97 14.20 6.34 -25.58
CA PHE A 97 12.79 6.73 -25.65
C PHE A 97 12.45 7.91 -24.74
N LYS A 98 13.40 8.39 -23.92
CA LYS A 98 13.22 9.43 -22.91
C LYS A 98 12.09 9.11 -21.92
N ALA A 99 11.91 7.81 -21.65
CA ALA A 99 10.97 7.27 -20.68
C ALA A 99 11.56 7.24 -19.26
N PHE A 100 12.90 7.16 -19.14
CA PHE A 100 13.61 7.32 -17.88
C PHE A 100 14.99 7.96 -18.06
N CYS A 101 15.60 8.37 -16.95
CA CYS A 101 16.97 8.86 -16.93
C CYS A 101 17.74 8.31 -15.73
N LEU A 102 19.07 8.37 -15.83
CA LEU A 102 20.02 8.10 -14.75
C LEU A 102 20.90 9.33 -14.55
N ALA A 103 21.25 9.60 -13.30
CA ALA A 103 22.19 10.65 -12.95
C ALA A 103 22.94 10.33 -11.66
N ASP A 104 24.10 10.95 -11.50
CA ASP A 104 24.79 10.98 -10.22
C ASP A 104 24.18 12.03 -9.28
N PHE A 105 24.66 12.07 -8.04
CA PHE A 105 24.23 13.03 -7.03
C PHE A 105 24.64 14.49 -7.32
N SER A 106 25.49 14.76 -8.32
CA SER A 106 25.97 16.13 -8.58
C SER A 106 24.86 17.05 -9.08
N VAL A 107 23.77 16.46 -9.58
CA VAL A 107 22.55 17.16 -9.98
C VAL A 107 21.38 16.49 -9.28
N SER A 108 20.53 17.25 -8.57
CA SER A 108 19.36 16.68 -7.90
C SER A 108 18.19 16.47 -8.88
N PRO A 109 17.29 15.50 -8.63
CA PRO A 109 16.06 15.36 -9.40
C PRO A 109 15.23 16.65 -9.46
N GLU A 110 15.15 17.38 -8.34
CA GLU A 110 14.39 18.62 -8.21
C GLU A 110 14.90 19.72 -9.15
N GLU A 111 16.23 19.81 -9.35
CA GLU A 111 16.83 20.76 -10.29
C GLU A 111 16.49 20.45 -11.75
N ILE A 112 16.26 19.18 -12.09
CA ILE A 112 15.92 18.74 -13.45
C ILE A 112 14.43 18.92 -13.72
N PHE A 113 13.58 18.54 -12.76
CA PHE A 113 12.13 18.49 -12.96
C PHE A 113 11.40 19.75 -12.50
N GLU A 114 12.10 20.67 -11.83
CA GLU A 114 11.54 21.87 -11.19
C GLU A 114 10.39 21.51 -10.22
N ASP A 115 10.59 20.42 -9.48
CA ASP A 115 9.59 19.81 -8.60
C ASP A 115 10.20 19.56 -7.23
N GLU A 116 9.40 19.61 -6.17
CA GLU A 116 9.89 19.34 -4.81
C GLU A 116 9.60 17.89 -4.45
N ALA A 117 10.64 17.15 -4.02
CA ALA A 117 10.43 15.86 -3.41
C ALA A 117 9.70 16.05 -2.08
N SER A 118 8.44 15.63 -2.04
CA SER A 118 7.76 15.49 -0.76
C SER A 118 8.34 14.27 -0.04
N LEU A 119 8.91 14.47 1.16
CA LEU A 119 8.97 13.41 2.17
C LEU A 119 7.52 13.00 2.44
N LEU A 120 7.12 11.86 1.89
CA LEU A 120 5.72 11.44 1.90
C LEU A 120 5.32 11.07 3.34
N PRO A 121 4.14 11.49 3.80
CA PRO A 121 3.62 11.07 5.10
C PRO A 121 3.40 9.55 5.05
N ASP A 122 4.25 8.81 5.76
CA ASP A 122 4.22 7.41 6.21
C ASP A 122 3.59 6.26 5.38
N GLU A 123 2.84 6.46 4.29
CA GLU A 123 2.20 5.36 3.56
C GLU A 123 2.09 5.64 2.05
N LEU A 124 3.23 5.56 1.34
CA LEU A 124 3.16 5.14 -0.07
C LEU A 124 2.92 3.63 -0.11
N GLU A 125 1.77 3.23 -0.65
CA GLU A 125 1.54 1.83 -0.96
C GLU A 125 2.10 1.53 -2.37
N PHE A 126 3.11 0.69 -2.43
CA PHE A 126 3.62 0.14 -3.68
C PHE A 126 2.89 -1.17 -4.01
N PHE A 127 2.50 -1.32 -5.27
CA PHE A 127 1.94 -2.56 -5.78
C PHE A 127 2.64 -2.96 -7.07
N GLU A 128 3.09 -4.20 -7.15
CA GLU A 128 3.77 -4.72 -8.32
C GLU A 128 2.80 -5.56 -9.17
N GLY A 129 2.45 -5.04 -10.34
CA GLY A 129 1.67 -5.73 -11.36
C GLY A 129 2.52 -6.57 -12.30
N LYS A 130 1.90 -7.05 -13.39
CA LYS A 130 2.58 -7.90 -14.39
C LYS A 130 3.46 -7.08 -15.31
N GLU A 131 2.93 -5.98 -15.85
CA GLU A 131 3.65 -5.03 -16.71
C GLU A 131 3.78 -3.64 -16.07
N THR A 132 3.06 -3.39 -14.96
CA THR A 132 3.04 -2.09 -14.28
C THR A 132 3.55 -2.14 -12.85
N PHE A 133 4.23 -1.08 -12.43
CA PHE A 133 4.58 -0.80 -11.04
C PHE A 133 3.72 0.37 -10.57
N MET A 134 2.93 0.16 -9.53
CA MET A 134 1.93 1.13 -9.07
C MET A 134 2.34 1.80 -7.78
N VAL A 135 2.02 3.09 -7.70
CA VAL A 135 2.20 3.92 -6.52
C VAL A 135 0.86 4.54 -6.16
N LYS A 136 0.37 4.23 -4.95
CA LYS A 136 -0.86 4.82 -4.41
C LYS A 136 -0.51 5.84 -3.32
N GLN A 137 -0.99 7.06 -3.53
CA GLN A 137 -0.98 8.16 -2.58
C GLN A 137 -2.44 8.43 -2.17
N VAL A 138 -2.68 8.91 -0.94
CA VAL A 138 -3.99 9.10 -0.25
C VAL A 138 -5.26 9.12 -1.13
N ASP A 139 -5.29 9.85 -2.25
CA ASP A 139 -6.41 9.85 -3.22
C ASP A 139 -6.02 9.76 -4.72
N LYS A 140 -4.77 9.42 -5.05
CA LYS A 140 -4.25 9.36 -6.43
C LYS A 140 -3.50 8.06 -6.70
N LYS A 141 -3.59 7.57 -7.94
CA LYS A 141 -2.90 6.36 -8.39
C LYS A 141 -2.04 6.70 -9.60
N PHE A 142 -0.76 6.35 -9.49
CA PHE A 142 0.19 6.49 -10.57
C PHE A 142 0.67 5.10 -10.97
N SER A 143 0.88 4.90 -12.26
CA SER A 143 1.42 3.65 -12.79
C SER A 143 2.69 3.94 -13.55
N PHE A 144 3.66 3.04 -13.44
CA PHE A 144 4.96 3.10 -14.08
C PHE A 144 5.18 1.79 -14.83
N SER A 145 6.02 1.78 -15.85
CA SER A 145 6.36 0.52 -16.52
C SER A 145 7.25 -0.32 -15.60
N LYS A 146 6.83 -1.54 -15.30
CA LYS A 146 7.64 -2.46 -14.50
C LYS A 146 8.98 -2.79 -15.17
N VAL A 147 8.97 -2.93 -16.50
CA VAL A 147 10.20 -3.12 -17.30
C VAL A 147 11.18 -1.98 -17.06
N LEU A 148 10.72 -0.73 -17.14
CA LEU A 148 11.60 0.42 -16.91
C LEU A 148 12.08 0.52 -15.46
N VAL A 149 11.23 0.16 -14.48
CA VAL A 149 11.66 0.09 -13.06
C VAL A 149 12.76 -0.94 -12.90
N SER A 150 12.59 -2.14 -13.47
CA SER A 150 13.63 -3.18 -13.46
C SER A 150 14.90 -2.73 -14.18
N GLU A 151 14.79 -2.06 -15.32
CA GLU A 151 15.96 -1.53 -16.05
C GLU A 151 16.76 -0.51 -15.22
N VAL A 152 16.08 0.35 -14.45
CA VAL A 152 16.76 1.30 -13.53
C VAL A 152 17.47 0.55 -12.40
N LEU A 153 16.83 -0.44 -11.79
CA LEU A 153 17.42 -1.23 -10.71
C LEU A 153 18.60 -2.08 -11.20
N GLU A 154 18.48 -2.70 -12.37
CA GLU A 154 19.58 -3.43 -13.02
C GLU A 154 20.75 -2.50 -13.38
N ALA A 155 20.46 -1.25 -13.78
CA ALA A 155 21.51 -0.26 -14.02
C ALA A 155 22.28 0.09 -12.74
N PHE A 156 21.57 0.21 -11.60
CA PHE A 156 22.21 0.44 -10.30
C PHE A 156 23.07 -0.74 -9.88
N GLU A 157 22.57 -1.96 -10.06
CA GLU A 157 23.32 -3.19 -9.75
C GLU A 157 24.60 -3.30 -10.62
N ASP A 158 24.48 -3.04 -11.93
CA ASP A 158 25.61 -3.00 -12.88
C ASP A 158 26.67 -1.93 -12.48
N LEU A 159 26.25 -0.89 -11.76
CA LEU A 159 27.10 0.21 -11.26
C LEU A 159 27.57 0.00 -9.82
N GLY A 160 27.20 -1.11 -9.17
CA GLY A 160 27.60 -1.44 -7.81
C GLY A 160 26.84 -0.67 -6.72
N CYS A 161 25.64 -0.18 -7.01
CA CYS A 161 24.74 0.50 -6.08
C CYS A 161 23.62 -0.47 -5.65
N TYR A 162 23.32 -0.56 -4.35
CA TYR A 162 22.45 -1.61 -3.81
C TYR A 162 21.41 -1.13 -2.77
N LYS A 163 21.46 0.14 -2.34
CA LYS A 163 20.55 0.68 -1.32
C LYS A 163 19.43 1.52 -1.94
N ASP A 164 18.48 0.82 -2.54
CA ASP A 164 17.42 1.50 -3.28
C ASP A 164 16.35 2.10 -2.35
N ARG A 165 15.97 3.34 -2.65
CA ARG A 165 14.84 4.04 -2.03
C ARG A 165 13.99 4.70 -3.09
N PHE A 166 12.69 4.73 -2.85
CA PHE A 166 11.72 5.31 -3.77
C PHE A 166 11.20 6.65 -3.23
N TYR A 167 11.16 7.65 -4.09
CA TYR A 167 10.59 8.97 -3.85
C TYR A 167 9.63 9.34 -4.99
N PHE A 168 8.76 10.30 -4.73
CA PHE A 168 7.77 10.73 -5.72
C PHE A 168 7.73 12.25 -5.83
N LEU A 169 7.87 12.75 -7.06
CA LEU A 169 7.79 14.16 -7.40
C LEU A 169 6.36 14.50 -7.81
N ASN A 170 5.65 15.25 -6.96
CA ASN A 170 4.20 15.38 -7.05
C ASN A 170 3.70 16.22 -8.22
N LYS A 171 4.38 17.31 -8.62
CA LYS A 171 3.89 18.20 -9.69
C LYS A 171 4.01 17.53 -11.05
N ARG A 172 5.07 16.75 -11.27
CA ARG A 172 5.38 16.06 -12.53
C ARG A 172 4.93 14.60 -12.55
N HIS A 173 4.51 14.07 -11.40
CA HIS A 173 4.12 12.67 -11.20
C HIS A 173 5.24 11.68 -11.55
N VAL A 174 6.48 12.03 -11.23
CA VAL A 174 7.68 11.24 -11.56
C VAL A 174 8.05 10.36 -10.37
N LEU A 175 8.33 9.09 -10.64
CA LEU A 175 8.91 8.17 -9.65
C LEU A 175 10.43 8.32 -9.70
N VAL A 176 11.05 8.54 -8.55
CA VAL A 176 12.51 8.62 -8.42
C VAL A 176 12.98 7.43 -7.59
N VAL A 177 13.98 6.71 -8.10
CA VAL A 177 14.69 5.65 -7.38
C VAL A 177 16.08 6.18 -7.08
N THR A 178 16.52 6.17 -5.82
CA THR A 178 17.88 6.58 -5.44
C THR A 178 18.65 5.39 -4.91
N SER A 179 19.94 5.31 -5.20
CA SER A 179 20.84 4.27 -4.67
C SER A 179 22.26 4.81 -4.61
N ASP A 180 22.92 4.69 -3.45
CA ASP A 180 24.36 4.96 -3.25
C ASP A 180 24.97 6.09 -4.13
N GLY A 181 24.50 7.34 -3.94
CA GLY A 181 25.02 8.51 -4.64
C GLY A 181 24.54 8.68 -6.10
N MET A 182 23.53 7.91 -6.50
CA MET A 182 22.87 8.02 -7.79
C MET A 182 21.36 8.08 -7.65
N TRP A 183 20.71 8.49 -8.73
CA TRP A 183 19.27 8.40 -8.87
C TRP A 183 18.85 8.14 -10.31
N GLY A 184 17.65 7.58 -10.44
CA GLY A 184 16.99 7.34 -11.70
C GLY A 184 15.54 7.81 -11.59
N ALA A 185 15.02 8.41 -12.65
CA ALA A 185 13.67 8.96 -12.64
C ALA A 185 12.86 8.41 -13.81
N LEU A 186 11.61 8.03 -13.51
CA LEU A 186 10.70 7.37 -14.43
C LEU A 186 9.46 8.22 -14.67
N ALA A 187 9.11 8.38 -15.94
CA ALA A 187 7.86 9.03 -16.33
C ALA A 187 6.64 8.12 -16.03
N PRO A 188 5.51 8.70 -15.62
CA PRO A 188 4.28 7.95 -15.37
C PRO A 188 3.67 7.43 -16.68
N ARG A 189 3.05 6.25 -16.62
CA ARG A 189 2.07 5.77 -17.59
C ARG A 189 0.71 6.43 -17.34
N THR A 190 -0.07 6.61 -18.40
CA THR A 190 -1.44 7.16 -18.34
C THR A 190 -2.36 6.30 -17.47
N GLU A 191 -3.37 6.90 -16.82
CA GLU A 191 -4.33 6.19 -15.94
C GLU A 191 -5.04 5.02 -16.63
N GLU A 192 -5.25 5.09 -17.94
CA GLU A 192 -5.85 4.03 -18.76
C GLU A 192 -5.10 2.68 -18.62
N ALA A 193 -3.80 2.70 -18.35
CA ALA A 193 -2.99 1.48 -18.21
C ALA A 193 -3.39 0.63 -16.99
N PHE A 194 -3.84 1.27 -15.89
CA PHE A 194 -4.24 0.54 -14.68
C PHE A 194 -5.55 -0.24 -14.89
N ASP A 195 -6.56 0.41 -15.45
CA ASP A 195 -7.85 -0.25 -15.69
C ASP A 195 -7.70 -1.36 -16.75
N VAL A 196 -6.80 -1.20 -17.72
CA VAL A 196 -6.44 -2.24 -18.69
C VAL A 196 -5.71 -3.42 -18.02
N GLU A 197 -4.69 -3.21 -17.18
CA GLU A 197 -4.00 -4.30 -16.46
C GLU A 197 -4.95 -5.04 -15.51
N ARG A 198 -5.78 -4.31 -14.75
CA ARG A 198 -6.79 -4.92 -13.88
C ARG A 198 -7.80 -5.73 -14.69
N SER A 199 -8.29 -5.20 -15.81
CA SER A 199 -9.21 -5.92 -16.69
C SER A 199 -8.55 -7.17 -17.27
N ARG A 200 -7.30 -7.06 -17.72
CA ARG A 200 -6.51 -8.20 -18.23
C ARG A 200 -6.25 -9.24 -17.15
N PHE A 201 -5.93 -8.84 -15.92
CA PHE A 201 -5.77 -9.77 -14.80
C PHE A 201 -7.09 -10.51 -14.51
N ILE A 202 -8.21 -9.79 -14.47
CA ILE A 202 -9.54 -10.38 -14.31
C ILE A 202 -9.84 -11.34 -15.46
N GLU A 203 -9.56 -10.95 -16.70
CA GLU A 203 -9.75 -11.80 -17.89
C GLU A 203 -8.84 -13.02 -17.90
N GLU A 204 -7.54 -12.88 -17.59
CA GLU A 204 -6.58 -13.98 -17.49
C GLU A 204 -6.99 -14.94 -16.37
N THR A 205 -7.49 -14.42 -15.24
CA THR A 205 -7.99 -15.26 -14.15
C THR A 205 -9.30 -15.97 -14.57
N ARG A 206 -10.21 -15.29 -15.28
CA ARG A 206 -11.41 -15.91 -15.87
C ARG A 206 -11.05 -16.96 -16.92
N TYR A 207 -10.04 -16.70 -17.74
CA TYR A 207 -9.57 -17.61 -18.77
C TYR A 207 -8.90 -18.82 -18.15
N GLY A 208 -8.05 -18.63 -17.14
CA GLY A 208 -7.48 -19.70 -16.33
C GLY A 208 -8.58 -20.56 -15.70
N HIS A 209 -9.57 -19.94 -15.06
CA HIS A 209 -10.74 -20.63 -14.52
C HIS A 209 -11.46 -21.47 -15.58
N LYS A 210 -11.69 -20.91 -16.77
CA LYS A 210 -12.31 -21.62 -17.90
C LYS A 210 -11.41 -22.73 -18.47
N PHE A 211 -10.10 -22.52 -18.53
CA PHE A 211 -9.11 -23.48 -19.03
C PHE A 211 -8.97 -24.69 -18.10
N PHE A 212 -9.01 -24.46 -16.80
CA PHE A 212 -9.03 -25.52 -15.79
C PHE A 212 -10.42 -26.12 -15.56
N GLU A 213 -11.43 -25.72 -16.35
CA GLU A 213 -12.84 -26.10 -16.19
C GLU A 213 -13.38 -25.90 -14.76
N LEU A 214 -12.77 -24.98 -14.01
CA LEU A 214 -13.21 -24.65 -12.67
C LEU A 214 -14.59 -24.01 -12.76
N GLY A 215 -15.45 -24.35 -11.82
CA GLY A 215 -16.82 -23.87 -11.70
C GLY A 215 -17.19 -23.52 -10.26
N LYS A 216 -18.45 -23.08 -10.05
CA LYS A 216 -19.00 -22.92 -8.69
C LYS A 216 -18.91 -24.20 -7.87
N GLU A 217 -18.98 -25.35 -8.53
CA GLU A 217 -18.88 -26.70 -7.95
C GLU A 217 -17.51 -26.92 -7.27
N ASP A 218 -16.45 -26.27 -7.76
CA ASP A 218 -15.07 -26.38 -7.25
C ASP A 218 -14.77 -25.38 -6.12
N GLY A 219 -15.76 -24.59 -5.70
CA GLY A 219 -15.65 -23.63 -4.60
C GLY A 219 -14.97 -22.29 -4.96
N PHE A 220 -14.68 -22.05 -6.24
CA PHE A 220 -14.08 -20.78 -6.70
C PHE A 220 -15.17 -19.81 -7.19
N VAL A 221 -15.12 -18.58 -6.69
CA VAL A 221 -15.96 -17.49 -7.17
C VAL A 221 -15.09 -16.27 -7.43
N LEU A 222 -15.02 -15.87 -8.70
CA LEU A 222 -14.38 -14.61 -9.08
C LEU A 222 -15.42 -13.49 -9.10
N VAL A 223 -15.37 -12.60 -8.12
CA VAL A 223 -16.30 -11.46 -8.06
C VAL A 223 -15.55 -10.16 -8.32
N ASP A 224 -15.95 -9.43 -9.37
CA ASP A 224 -15.53 -8.05 -9.54
C ASP A 224 -16.37 -7.17 -8.61
N THR A 225 -15.76 -6.76 -7.48
CA THR A 225 -16.41 -5.99 -6.43
C THR A 225 -16.97 -4.64 -6.90
N LYS A 226 -16.47 -4.09 -8.02
CA LYS A 226 -17.02 -2.85 -8.63
C LYS A 226 -18.27 -3.12 -9.46
N MET A 227 -18.45 -4.34 -9.97
CA MET A 227 -19.58 -4.75 -10.80
C MET A 227 -20.63 -5.55 -10.02
N MET A 228 -20.50 -5.68 -8.69
CA MET A 228 -21.53 -6.32 -7.86
C MET A 228 -22.84 -5.53 -7.94
N GLU A 229 -23.90 -6.24 -8.34
CA GLU A 229 -25.27 -5.73 -8.42
C GLU A 229 -26.13 -6.41 -7.34
N PHE A 230 -26.83 -5.60 -6.54
CA PHE A 230 -27.66 -6.08 -5.44
C PHE A 230 -29.14 -6.02 -5.85
N ASP A 231 -29.63 -7.10 -6.45
CA ASP A 231 -31.05 -7.28 -6.73
C ASP A 231 -31.77 -7.88 -5.51
N TRP A 232 -32.16 -7.00 -4.58
CA TRP A 232 -32.88 -7.34 -3.36
C TRP A 232 -34.22 -8.02 -3.62
N SER A 233 -34.82 -7.88 -4.81
CA SER A 233 -36.11 -8.51 -5.14
C SER A 233 -36.04 -10.03 -5.26
N LYS A 234 -34.84 -10.59 -5.36
CA LYS A 234 -34.60 -12.05 -5.37
C LYS A 234 -34.71 -12.68 -3.99
N LEU A 235 -34.65 -11.89 -2.93
CA LEU A 235 -34.72 -12.39 -1.57
C LEU A 235 -36.16 -12.43 -1.08
N THR A 236 -36.51 -13.49 -0.36
CA THR A 236 -37.70 -13.52 0.50
C THR A 236 -37.35 -12.97 1.88
N ASP A 237 -38.35 -12.66 2.71
CA ASP A 237 -38.14 -12.25 4.11
C ASP A 237 -37.22 -13.24 4.85
N GLN A 238 -37.47 -14.54 4.70
CA GLN A 238 -36.66 -15.59 5.29
C GLN A 238 -35.22 -15.59 4.76
N LYS A 239 -35.04 -15.42 3.44
CA LYS A 239 -33.69 -15.35 2.84
C LYS A 239 -32.93 -14.10 3.28
N PHE A 240 -33.61 -12.99 3.51
CA PHE A 240 -33.01 -11.79 4.07
C PHE A 240 -32.54 -12.00 5.52
N VAL A 241 -33.32 -12.72 6.34
CA VAL A 241 -32.91 -13.13 7.70
C VAL A 241 -31.68 -14.04 7.65
N GLU A 242 -31.65 -15.02 6.73
CA GLU A 242 -30.48 -15.88 6.52
C GLU A 242 -29.23 -15.08 6.13
N LEU A 243 -29.36 -14.12 5.21
CA LEU A 243 -28.29 -13.20 4.83
C LEU A 243 -27.76 -12.40 6.03
N CYS A 244 -28.66 -11.81 6.83
CA CYS A 244 -28.28 -11.07 8.03
C CYS A 244 -27.57 -11.98 9.05
N CYS A 245 -28.04 -13.22 9.21
CA CYS A 245 -27.42 -14.21 10.09
C CYS A 245 -26.00 -14.55 9.63
N ASP A 246 -25.77 -14.74 8.32
CA ASP A 246 -24.44 -15.02 7.78
C ASP A 246 -23.50 -13.80 7.88
N ILE A 247 -24.03 -12.59 7.70
CA ILE A 247 -23.27 -11.35 8.00
C ILE A 247 -22.83 -11.35 9.46
N VAL A 248 -23.74 -11.60 10.40
CA VAL A 248 -23.42 -11.60 11.84
C VAL A 248 -22.43 -12.72 12.20
N LYS A 249 -22.56 -13.91 11.60
CA LYS A 249 -21.59 -15.03 11.75
C LYS A 249 -20.18 -14.65 11.32
N SER A 250 -20.07 -13.85 10.26
CA SER A 250 -18.77 -13.49 9.67
C SER A 250 -18.00 -12.45 10.49
N LEU A 251 -18.62 -11.83 11.49
CA LEU A 251 -17.95 -10.86 12.35
C LEU A 251 -17.00 -11.55 13.36
N PRO A 252 -15.70 -11.19 13.40
CA PRO A 252 -14.70 -11.88 14.23
C PRO A 252 -15.01 -11.94 15.72
N GLN A 253 -15.70 -10.92 16.23
CA GLN A 253 -16.12 -10.80 17.63
C GLN A 253 -17.30 -11.71 18.03
N VAL A 254 -18.05 -12.27 17.06
CA VAL A 254 -19.28 -13.02 17.35
C VAL A 254 -18.94 -14.48 17.62
N ALA A 255 -19.22 -14.95 18.83
CA ALA A 255 -18.92 -16.31 19.26
C ALA A 255 -20.07 -17.30 19.02
N LYS A 256 -21.32 -16.82 19.02
CA LYS A 256 -22.52 -17.63 18.78
C LYS A 256 -23.58 -16.81 18.09
N VAL A 257 -24.35 -17.45 17.22
CA VAL A 257 -25.48 -16.84 16.53
C VAL A 257 -26.49 -17.89 16.09
N ARG A 258 -27.77 -17.56 16.19
CA ARG A 258 -28.89 -18.42 15.78
C ARG A 258 -30.07 -17.58 15.29
N ILE A 259 -30.78 -18.10 14.30
CA ILE A 259 -32.11 -17.59 13.91
C ILE A 259 -33.11 -18.06 14.96
N THR A 260 -34.03 -17.19 15.37
CA THR A 260 -35.05 -17.50 16.38
C THR A 260 -36.39 -17.79 15.71
N GLU A 261 -36.86 -19.04 15.79
CA GLU A 261 -38.18 -19.42 15.31
C GLU A 261 -39.24 -19.13 16.38
N GLY A 262 -40.32 -18.41 16.01
CA GLY A 262 -41.50 -18.23 16.89
C GLY A 262 -41.49 -17.01 17.82
N THR A 263 -40.48 -16.13 17.74
CA THR A 263 -40.38 -14.87 18.49
C THR A 263 -40.88 -13.65 17.72
N SER A 264 -41.68 -13.86 16.67
CA SER A 264 -42.21 -12.80 15.78
C SER A 264 -42.86 -11.65 16.55
N ASP A 265 -43.59 -11.97 17.62
CA ASP A 265 -44.29 -11.00 18.47
C ASP A 265 -43.34 -10.18 19.37
N LEU A 266 -42.11 -10.67 19.57
CA LEU A 266 -41.09 -9.99 20.38
C LEU A 266 -40.12 -9.17 19.52
N GLY A 267 -40.24 -9.22 18.19
CA GLY A 267 -39.39 -8.46 17.28
C GLY A 267 -37.93 -8.91 17.26
N GLN A 268 -37.68 -10.20 17.52
CA GLN A 268 -36.36 -10.82 17.42
C GLN A 268 -36.38 -11.88 16.31
N ASP A 269 -35.45 -11.73 15.35
CA ASP A 269 -35.27 -12.68 14.25
C ASP A 269 -33.96 -13.47 14.43
N ILE A 270 -32.94 -12.85 15.04
CA ILE A 270 -31.63 -13.45 15.29
C ILE A 270 -31.16 -13.10 16.71
N GLU A 271 -30.57 -14.08 17.38
CA GLU A 271 -29.86 -13.92 18.65
C GLU A 271 -28.37 -14.21 18.45
N ALA A 272 -27.51 -13.34 18.96
CA ALA A 272 -26.06 -13.52 18.90
C ALA A 272 -25.38 -13.24 20.26
N ILE A 273 -24.18 -13.78 20.43
CA ILE A 273 -23.28 -13.48 21.55
C ILE A 273 -21.98 -12.94 20.99
N GLU A 274 -21.67 -11.69 21.31
CA GLU A 274 -20.41 -11.02 20.99
C GLU A 274 -19.44 -11.14 22.17
N VAL A 275 -18.15 -11.28 21.89
CA VAL A 275 -17.07 -11.31 22.89
C VAL A 275 -16.13 -10.14 22.64
N ILE A 276 -16.19 -9.14 23.52
CA ILE A 276 -15.37 -7.94 23.43
C ILE A 276 -14.19 -8.05 24.40
N SER A 277 -12.99 -7.83 23.90
CA SER A 277 -11.79 -7.73 24.74
C SER A 277 -11.72 -6.34 25.36
N SER A 278 -11.76 -6.27 26.68
CA SER A 278 -11.61 -5.03 27.46
C SER A 278 -10.35 -5.11 28.34
N LEU A 279 -9.93 -3.97 28.90
CA LEU A 279 -8.80 -3.88 29.83
C LEU A 279 -8.98 -4.76 31.09
N VAL A 280 -10.22 -5.10 31.43
CA VAL A 280 -10.59 -5.96 32.58
C VAL A 280 -10.85 -7.42 32.19
N GLY A 281 -10.67 -7.77 30.90
CA GLY A 281 -10.87 -9.12 30.38
C GLY A 281 -11.94 -9.19 29.28
N LYS A 282 -12.38 -10.42 28.97
CA LYS A 282 -13.39 -10.66 27.92
C LYS A 282 -14.80 -10.49 28.46
N ILE A 283 -15.57 -9.59 27.88
CA ILE A 283 -16.99 -9.35 28.21
C ILE A 283 -17.85 -10.02 27.14
N LYS A 284 -18.89 -10.72 27.56
CA LYS A 284 -19.90 -11.29 26.65
C LYS A 284 -21.09 -10.35 26.58
N GLN A 285 -21.50 -9.98 25.38
CA GLN A 285 -22.71 -9.18 25.13
C GLN A 285 -23.72 -10.01 24.35
N LYS A 286 -24.98 -9.95 24.78
CA LYS A 286 -26.11 -10.56 24.09
C LYS A 286 -26.71 -9.58 23.09
N LEU A 287 -26.73 -9.99 21.83
CA LEU A 287 -27.29 -9.24 20.72
C LEU A 287 -28.68 -9.78 20.39
N THR A 288 -29.64 -8.86 20.25
CA THR A 288 -30.95 -9.12 19.64
C THR A 288 -31.01 -8.36 18.33
N ILE A 289 -31.13 -9.10 17.23
CA ILE A 289 -31.14 -8.53 15.89
C ILE A 289 -32.53 -8.71 15.29
N GLN A 290 -33.03 -7.63 14.70
CA GLN A 290 -34.29 -7.60 13.96
C GLN A 290 -34.01 -7.26 12.50
N CYS A 291 -34.57 -8.04 11.60
CA CYS A 291 -34.41 -7.93 10.16
C CYS A 291 -35.70 -7.41 9.54
N LYS A 292 -35.64 -6.35 8.74
CA LYS A 292 -36.80 -5.82 8.00
C LYS A 292 -36.50 -5.79 6.51
N HIS A 293 -37.13 -6.70 5.78
CA HIS A 293 -37.10 -6.75 4.32
C HIS A 293 -38.30 -5.97 3.76
N PHE A 294 -38.09 -4.73 3.32
CA PHE A 294 -39.16 -3.88 2.78
C PHE A 294 -38.73 -3.24 1.45
N LEU A 295 -38.99 -3.91 0.34
CA LEU A 295 -38.63 -3.41 -0.99
C LEU A 295 -39.38 -2.12 -1.37
N ALA A 296 -40.67 -2.05 -1.06
CA ALA A 296 -41.55 -0.98 -1.54
C ALA A 296 -41.63 0.25 -0.62
N ARG A 297 -41.11 0.17 0.61
CA ARG A 297 -41.23 1.25 1.60
C ARG A 297 -40.05 1.30 2.57
N LYS A 298 -39.83 2.49 3.14
CA LYS A 298 -38.89 2.69 4.24
C LYS A 298 -39.42 2.11 5.55
N VAL A 299 -38.52 1.77 6.47
CA VAL A 299 -38.87 1.31 7.82
C VAL A 299 -39.37 2.50 8.65
N ALA A 300 -40.57 2.36 9.21
CA ALA A 300 -41.21 3.33 10.07
C ALA A 300 -41.02 3.00 11.55
N SER A 301 -41.20 4.00 12.42
CA SER A 301 -41.11 3.82 13.87
C SER A 301 -42.08 2.75 14.39
N SER A 302 -43.28 2.67 13.82
CA SER A 302 -44.29 1.68 14.18
C SER A 302 -43.88 0.23 13.91
N ASP A 303 -42.95 0.00 12.98
CA ASP A 303 -42.51 -1.35 12.62
C ASP A 303 -41.63 -2.01 13.71
N ILE A 304 -41.09 -1.20 14.64
CA ILE A 304 -40.14 -1.64 15.67
C ILE A 304 -40.46 -1.09 17.08
N ALA A 305 -41.51 -0.27 17.23
CA ALA A 305 -41.83 0.45 18.47
C ALA A 305 -42.07 -0.45 19.70
N GLN A 306 -42.37 -1.74 19.49
CA GLN A 306 -42.65 -2.68 20.59
C GLN A 306 -41.39 -3.22 21.26
N LEU A 307 -40.21 -3.03 20.66
CA LEU A 307 -38.97 -3.64 21.13
C LEU A 307 -38.58 -3.32 22.59
N PRO A 308 -38.73 -2.08 23.11
CA PRO A 308 -38.44 -1.81 24.52
C PRO A 308 -39.26 -2.69 25.48
N ASN A 309 -40.50 -3.05 25.09
CA ASN A 309 -41.33 -3.95 25.88
C ASN A 309 -40.78 -5.39 25.86
N SER A 310 -40.22 -5.82 24.74
CA SER A 310 -39.58 -7.13 24.56
C SER A 310 -38.30 -7.31 25.38
N TYR A 311 -37.62 -6.22 25.76
CA TYR A 311 -36.41 -6.28 26.60
C TYR A 311 -36.66 -7.04 27.91
N SER A 312 -37.84 -6.87 28.52
CA SER A 312 -38.23 -7.56 29.76
C SER A 312 -38.14 -9.09 29.66
N GLN A 313 -38.35 -9.65 28.47
CA GLN A 313 -38.32 -11.09 28.21
C GLN A 313 -36.97 -11.53 27.62
N LEU A 314 -36.40 -10.74 26.71
CA LEU A 314 -35.21 -11.13 25.95
C LEU A 314 -33.89 -10.79 26.67
N LYS A 315 -33.86 -9.75 27.51
CA LYS A 315 -32.71 -9.30 28.31
C LYS A 315 -31.39 -9.23 27.50
N PHE A 316 -31.37 -8.39 26.47
CA PHE A 316 -30.22 -8.23 25.56
C PHE A 316 -29.41 -6.96 25.87
N ASP A 317 -28.11 -6.97 25.60
CA ASP A 317 -27.23 -5.81 25.81
C ASP A 317 -27.21 -4.87 24.60
N VAL A 318 -27.45 -5.42 23.41
CA VAL A 318 -27.43 -4.69 22.14
C VAL A 318 -28.65 -5.06 21.31
N PHE A 319 -29.39 -4.05 20.86
CA PHE A 319 -30.36 -4.16 19.79
C PHE A 319 -29.72 -3.78 18.46
N TRP A 320 -29.95 -4.58 17.43
CA TRP A 320 -29.43 -4.30 16.10
C TRP A 320 -30.54 -4.41 15.04
N LEU A 321 -30.85 -3.31 14.39
CA LEU A 321 -31.76 -3.27 13.25
C LEU A 321 -30.97 -3.43 11.94
N MET A 322 -31.34 -4.44 11.15
CA MET A 322 -30.84 -4.65 9.79
C MET A 322 -31.99 -4.54 8.78
N THR A 323 -31.79 -3.78 7.69
CA THR A 323 -32.80 -3.62 6.64
C THR A 323 -32.17 -3.42 5.26
N ASP A 324 -32.84 -3.95 4.23
CA ASP A 324 -32.49 -3.79 2.83
C ASP A 324 -32.98 -2.47 2.21
N ASN A 325 -33.57 -1.59 3.03
CA ASN A 325 -34.02 -0.27 2.62
C ASN A 325 -33.54 0.81 3.60
N TYR A 326 -34.00 2.03 3.42
CA TYR A 326 -33.69 3.15 4.30
C TYR A 326 -34.71 3.26 5.44
N LEU A 327 -34.29 3.89 6.54
CA LEU A 327 -35.19 4.22 7.64
C LEU A 327 -35.88 5.58 7.39
N LEU A 328 -37.10 5.75 7.89
CA LEU A 328 -37.72 7.07 7.95
C LEU A 328 -37.00 7.97 8.97
N PRO A 329 -36.98 9.30 8.79
CA PRO A 329 -36.36 10.22 9.75
C PRO A 329 -36.92 10.09 11.18
N SER A 330 -38.21 9.77 11.32
CA SER A 330 -38.83 9.51 12.63
C SER A 330 -38.29 8.24 13.29
N CYS A 331 -37.96 7.22 12.49
CA CYS A 331 -37.37 5.98 12.98
C CYS A 331 -35.94 6.22 13.45
N HIS A 332 -35.13 6.97 12.67
CA HIS A 332 -33.80 7.39 13.09
C HIS A 332 -33.81 8.10 14.45
N ARG A 333 -34.66 9.13 14.60
CA ARG A 333 -34.76 9.88 15.87
C ARG A 333 -35.18 9.01 17.04
N MET A 334 -36.08 8.05 16.82
CA MET A 334 -36.52 7.13 17.86
C MET A 334 -35.38 6.20 18.31
N LEU A 335 -34.64 5.62 17.35
CA LEU A 335 -33.49 4.76 17.64
C LEU A 335 -32.36 5.53 18.32
N ASP A 336 -32.08 6.77 17.88
CA ASP A 336 -31.09 7.64 18.52
C ASP A 336 -31.51 8.05 19.94
N ALA A 337 -32.82 8.22 20.18
CA ALA A 337 -33.34 8.47 21.51
C ALA A 337 -33.12 7.24 22.41
N TRP A 338 -33.43 6.03 21.92
CA TRP A 338 -33.21 4.81 22.70
C TRP A 338 -31.75 4.56 23.05
N ASP A 339 -30.81 4.83 22.14
CA ASP A 339 -29.37 4.62 22.38
C ASP A 339 -28.78 5.57 23.44
N LYS A 340 -29.42 6.74 23.62
CA LYS A 340 -29.04 7.81 24.54
C LYS A 340 -29.86 7.85 25.83
N ASP A 341 -30.88 7.01 25.93
CA ASP A 341 -31.76 6.95 27.09
C ASP A 341 -31.10 6.08 28.17
N ASP A 342 -30.71 6.71 29.29
CA ASP A 342 -30.06 6.02 30.41
C ASP A 342 -31.01 5.02 31.10
N ASP A 343 -32.33 5.16 30.93
CA ASP A 343 -33.32 4.21 31.45
C ASP A 343 -33.43 2.94 30.60
N LEU A 344 -32.87 2.93 29.38
CA LEU A 344 -32.82 1.76 28.51
C LEU A 344 -31.44 1.07 28.63
N PRO A 345 -31.37 -0.12 29.25
CA PRO A 345 -30.10 -0.78 29.55
C PRO A 345 -29.50 -1.54 28.35
N PHE A 346 -29.67 -1.01 27.14
CA PHE A 346 -29.14 -1.62 25.91
C PHE A 346 -28.66 -0.56 24.91
N LYS A 347 -27.76 -0.96 24.01
CA LYS A 347 -27.27 -0.12 22.91
C LYS A 347 -27.97 -0.42 21.59
N VAL A 348 -27.95 0.54 20.66
CA VAL A 348 -28.61 0.42 19.36
C VAL A 348 -27.61 0.48 18.21
N VAL A 349 -27.63 -0.55 17.36
CA VAL A 349 -26.87 -0.64 16.11
C VAL A 349 -27.82 -0.64 14.90
N ARG A 350 -27.42 0.04 13.83
CA ARG A 350 -28.26 0.22 12.62
C ARG A 350 -27.47 -0.10 11.37
N TRP A 351 -27.96 -1.05 10.59
CA TRP A 351 -27.44 -1.36 9.26
C TRP A 351 -28.57 -1.20 8.26
N ASP A 352 -28.48 -0.13 7.47
CA ASP A 352 -29.35 0.09 6.32
C ASP A 352 -28.80 -0.59 5.07
N ARG A 353 -29.55 -0.46 3.96
CA ARG A 353 -29.17 -0.99 2.65
C ARG A 353 -27.71 -0.72 2.30
N LYS A 354 -27.29 0.55 2.40
CA LYS A 354 -25.93 0.96 2.01
C LYS A 354 -24.89 0.26 2.86
N LYS A 355 -25.09 0.23 4.20
CA LYS A 355 -24.14 -0.41 5.10
C LYS A 355 -24.00 -1.91 4.83
N ILE A 356 -25.09 -2.59 4.49
CA ILE A 356 -25.07 -4.01 4.11
C ILE A 356 -24.34 -4.20 2.77
N GLU A 357 -24.66 -3.41 1.74
CA GLU A 357 -24.00 -3.49 0.42
C GLU A 357 -22.49 -3.25 0.54
N ASP A 358 -22.07 -2.22 1.28
CA ASP A 358 -20.66 -1.90 1.52
C ASP A 358 -19.93 -3.03 2.25
N TYR A 359 -20.61 -3.71 3.19
CA TYR A 359 -20.06 -4.89 3.86
C TYR A 359 -19.89 -6.08 2.91
N LEU A 360 -20.93 -6.38 2.12
CA LEU A 360 -20.94 -7.51 1.19
C LEU A 360 -19.93 -7.37 0.05
N ARG A 361 -19.57 -6.14 -0.34
CA ARG A 361 -18.48 -5.90 -1.30
C ARG A 361 -17.13 -6.46 -0.86
N ASN A 362 -16.92 -6.63 0.45
CA ASN A 362 -15.72 -7.21 1.02
C ASN A 362 -15.91 -8.66 1.46
N GLN A 363 -17.10 -9.25 1.24
CA GLN A 363 -17.47 -10.60 1.66
C GLN A 363 -18.05 -11.38 0.47
N ALA A 364 -17.20 -11.66 -0.52
CA ALA A 364 -17.59 -12.26 -1.80
C ALA A 364 -18.30 -13.63 -1.65
N GLU A 365 -17.93 -14.43 -0.65
CA GLU A 365 -18.60 -15.71 -0.35
C GLU A 365 -20.07 -15.50 0.01
N ILE A 366 -20.35 -14.56 0.93
CA ILE A 366 -21.71 -14.25 1.36
C ILE A 366 -22.49 -13.67 0.18
N TYR A 367 -21.92 -12.69 -0.54
CA TYR A 367 -22.56 -12.10 -1.72
C TYR A 367 -23.04 -13.17 -2.70
N THR A 368 -22.17 -14.13 -3.03
CA THR A 368 -22.45 -15.16 -4.05
C THR A 368 -23.58 -16.10 -3.64
N ARG A 369 -23.71 -16.39 -2.34
CA ARG A 369 -24.77 -17.26 -1.81
C ARG A 369 -26.17 -16.67 -2.01
N TYR A 370 -26.29 -15.34 -1.97
CA TYR A 370 -27.59 -14.65 -1.95
C TYR A 370 -27.92 -13.91 -3.26
N PHE A 371 -26.93 -13.47 -4.02
CA PHE A 371 -27.13 -12.66 -5.23
C PHE A 371 -26.51 -13.24 -6.51
N GLY A 372 -25.62 -14.22 -6.37
CA GLY A 372 -24.78 -14.75 -7.46
C GLY A 372 -25.35 -15.92 -8.24
#